data_AF-A0A978W202-F1
#
_entry.id   AF-A0A978W202-F1
#
_cell.length_a   1.000
_cell.length_b   1.000
_cell.length_c   1.000
_cell.angle_alpha   90.00
_cell.angle_beta   90.00
_cell.angle_gamma   90.00
#
_symmetry.space_group_name_H-M   'P 1'
#
loop_
_entity.id
_entity.type
_entity.pdbx_description
1 polymer ?
#
loop_
_entity_poly.entity_id
_entity_poly.type
_entity_poly.pdbx_seq_one_letter_code
_entity_poly.pdbx_strand_id
1 'polypeptide(L)'
;MSSLRNAVSRRAHKERPQPQERKRFGLLEKRKDYVEHAKAFHKKEEAIRRLKEKAAFRNPDEFYFKMIKTQRHVIIDYSRRLP
;
A
#
# COMPACT_ATOMS: atom_id res chain seq x y z
N MET A 1 -2.27 -24.01 31.50
CA MET A 1 -1.28 -24.12 30.40
C MET A 1 -1.23 -25.56 29.93
N SER A 2 -1.38 -25.85 28.62
CA SER A 2 -1.34 -27.23 28.13
C SER A 2 0.11 -27.72 28.02
N SER A 3 0.55 -28.58 28.94
CA SER A 3 1.92 -29.11 29.07
C SER A 3 2.36 -30.08 27.95
N LEU A 4 1.44 -30.63 27.15
CA LEU A 4 1.72 -31.63 26.12
C LEU A 4 1.56 -31.12 24.67
N ARG A 5 1.45 -29.80 24.48
CA ARG A 5 1.11 -29.19 23.18
C ARG A 5 2.14 -29.45 22.06
N ASN A 6 3.37 -29.80 22.45
CA ASN A 6 4.50 -30.10 21.57
C ASN A 6 4.88 -31.60 21.56
N ALA A 7 4.26 -32.43 22.40
CA ALA A 7 4.57 -33.86 22.50
C ALA A 7 3.93 -34.70 21.39
N VAL A 8 2.86 -34.19 20.76
CA VAL A 8 2.17 -34.81 19.64
C VAL A 8 2.13 -33.83 18.47
N SER A 9 2.68 -34.24 17.32
CA SER A 9 2.60 -33.46 16.08
C SER A 9 1.15 -33.35 15.64
N ARG A 10 0.66 -32.12 15.48
CA ARG A 10 -0.69 -31.86 14.95
C ARG A 10 -0.65 -31.76 13.43
N ARG A 11 -1.62 -32.39 12.78
CA ARG A 11 -1.75 -32.34 11.31
C ARG A 11 -1.96 -30.90 10.84
N ALA A 12 -1.14 -30.44 9.91
CA ALA A 12 -1.36 -29.17 9.24
C ALA A 12 -2.54 -29.28 8.25
N HIS A 13 -3.45 -28.32 8.30
CA HIS A 13 -4.52 -28.19 7.31
C HIS A 13 -3.97 -27.52 6.05
N LYS A 14 -4.06 -28.21 4.91
CA LYS A 14 -3.66 -27.68 3.61
C LYS A 14 -4.72 -26.71 3.10
N GLU A 15 -4.26 -25.63 2.46
CA GLU A 15 -5.15 -24.66 1.83
C GLU A 15 -5.64 -25.19 0.47
N ARG A 16 -6.85 -24.76 0.05
CA ARG A 16 -7.46 -25.18 -1.22
C ARG A 16 -6.98 -24.29 -2.38
N PRO A 17 -6.73 -24.87 -3.58
CA PRO A 17 -6.42 -24.10 -4.78
C PRO A 17 -7.66 -23.41 -5.37
N GLN A 18 -7.44 -22.51 -6.34
CA GLN A 18 -8.50 -21.90 -7.14
C GLN A 18 -9.23 -22.96 -7.99
N PRO A 19 -10.57 -22.95 -8.09
CA PRO A 19 -11.30 -23.85 -8.98
C PRO A 19 -10.88 -23.70 -10.44
N GLN A 20 -10.90 -24.80 -11.19
CA GLN A 20 -10.40 -24.86 -12.58
C GLN A 20 -11.12 -23.86 -13.49
N GLU A 21 -12.45 -23.76 -13.38
CA GLU A 21 -13.29 -22.83 -14.14
C GLU A 21 -12.93 -21.35 -13.93
N ARG A 22 -12.33 -21.03 -12.77
CA ARG A 22 -11.97 -19.65 -12.37
C ARG A 22 -10.48 -19.36 -12.50
N LYS A 23 -9.70 -20.26 -13.10
CA LYS A 23 -8.25 -20.05 -13.32
C LYS A 23 -7.92 -18.78 -14.10
N ARG A 24 -8.83 -18.32 -14.96
CA ARG A 24 -8.67 -17.07 -15.74
C ARG A 24 -8.46 -15.81 -14.88
N PHE A 25 -8.92 -15.83 -13.62
CA PHE A 25 -8.79 -14.70 -12.69
C PHE A 25 -7.47 -14.71 -11.89
N GLY A 26 -6.59 -15.66 -12.17
CA GLY A 26 -5.32 -15.80 -11.46
C GLY A 26 -5.46 -16.54 -10.12
N LEU A 27 -4.54 -16.24 -9.21
CA LEU A 27 -4.43 -16.89 -7.90
C LEU A 27 -5.61 -16.50 -6.99
N LEU A 28 -6.14 -17.46 -6.24
CA LEU A 28 -7.15 -17.19 -5.21
C LEU A 28 -6.49 -16.61 -3.96
N GLU A 29 -6.60 -15.30 -3.79
CA GLU A 29 -6.12 -14.61 -2.59
C GLU A 29 -6.70 -15.23 -1.32
N LYS A 30 -5.83 -15.38 -0.32
CA LYS A 30 -6.17 -15.85 1.01
C LYS A 30 -6.06 -14.71 2.01
N ARG A 31 -6.44 -14.99 3.25
CA ARG A 31 -6.42 -13.98 4.32
C ARG A 31 -5.03 -13.35 4.51
N LYS A 32 -3.95 -14.11 4.32
CA LYS A 32 -2.58 -13.60 4.43
C LYS A 32 -2.29 -12.55 3.35
N ASP A 33 -2.58 -12.87 2.10
CA ASP A 33 -2.40 -11.97 0.94
C ASP A 33 -3.24 -10.70 1.11
N TYR A 34 -4.50 -10.84 1.52
CA TYR A 34 -5.37 -9.70 1.81
C TYR A 34 -4.79 -8.78 2.90
N VAL A 35 -4.23 -9.35 3.98
CA VAL A 35 -3.65 -8.56 5.06
C VAL A 35 -2.42 -7.78 4.57
N GLU A 36 -1.59 -8.38 3.73
CA GLU A 36 -0.44 -7.69 3.13
C GLU A 36 -0.87 -6.58 2.17
N HIS A 37 -1.85 -6.86 1.31
CA HIS A 37 -2.42 -5.87 0.40
C HIS A 37 -3.04 -4.70 1.15
N ALA A 38 -3.85 -4.98 2.17
CA ALA A 38 -4.46 -3.94 3.01
C ALA A 38 -3.41 -3.09 3.71
N LYS A 39 -2.34 -3.68 4.26
CA LYS A 39 -1.23 -2.92 4.86
C LYS A 39 -0.55 -2.00 3.85
N ALA A 40 -0.28 -2.50 2.64
CA ALA A 40 0.32 -1.72 1.58
C ALA A 40 -0.59 -0.55 1.14
N PHE A 41 -1.90 -0.78 1.04
CA PHE A 41 -2.89 0.24 0.71
C PHE A 41 -2.92 1.36 1.76
N HIS A 42 -3.11 1.03 3.04
CA HIS A 42 -3.16 2.03 4.11
C HIS A 42 -1.84 2.81 4.23
N LYS A 43 -0.69 2.17 3.99
CA LYS A 43 0.60 2.88 3.94
C LYS A 43 0.64 3.94 2.84
N LYS A 44 0.11 3.63 1.65
CA LYS A 44 0.01 4.60 0.53
C LYS A 44 -0.96 5.72 0.87
N GLU A 45 -2.12 5.38 1.42
CA GLU A 45 -3.14 6.35 1.82
C GLU A 45 -2.60 7.33 2.87
N GLU A 46 -1.91 6.82 3.90
CA GLU A 46 -1.31 7.65 4.94
C GLU A 46 -0.22 8.57 4.39
N ALA A 47 0.62 8.06 3.47
CA ALA A 47 1.64 8.87 2.81
C ALA A 47 1.00 10.02 2.02
N ILE A 48 -0.07 9.75 1.26
CA ILE A 48 -0.83 10.76 0.51
C ILE A 48 -1.44 11.79 1.48
N ARG A 49 -2.04 11.34 2.59
CA ARG A 49 -2.63 12.23 3.60
C ARG A 49 -1.58 13.19 4.16
N ARG A 50 -0.41 12.69 4.56
CA ARG A 50 0.69 13.51 5.08
C ARG A 50 1.22 14.49 4.03
N LEU A 51 1.29 14.10 2.75
CA LEU A 51 1.69 15.00 1.66
C LEU A 51 0.66 16.13 1.44
N LYS A 52 -0.63 15.81 1.50
CA LYS A 52 -1.72 16.79 1.41
C LYS A 52 -1.67 17.78 2.57
N GLU A 53 -1.49 17.29 3.80
CA GLU A 53 -1.34 18.14 4.99
C GLU A 53 -0.13 19.07 4.87
N LYS A 54 1.05 18.54 4.49
CA LYS A 54 2.24 19.37 4.26
C LYS A 54 2.04 20.42 3.16
N ALA A 55 1.33 20.09 2.10
CA ALA A 55 1.01 21.04 1.04
C ALA A 55 0.04 22.13 1.52
N ALA A 56 -0.95 21.76 2.33
CA ALA A 56 -1.92 22.70 2.90
C ALA A 56 -1.30 23.68 3.90
N PHE A 57 -0.37 23.20 4.72
CA PHE A 57 0.33 24.02 5.74
C PHE A 57 1.66 24.61 5.26
N ARG A 58 1.92 24.63 3.94
CA ARG A 58 3.14 25.21 3.37
C ARG A 58 3.16 26.72 3.63
N ASN A 59 4.24 27.24 4.20
CA ASN A 59 4.45 28.67 4.33
C ASN A 59 4.84 29.27 2.96
N PRO A 60 4.08 30.22 2.38
CA PRO A 60 4.43 30.82 1.10
C PRO A 60 5.78 31.56 1.11
N ASP A 61 6.21 32.04 2.27
CA ASP A 61 7.44 32.84 2.44
C ASP A 61 8.66 31.98 2.81
N GLU A 62 8.55 30.65 2.81
CA GLU A 62 9.68 29.77 3.14
C GLU A 62 10.81 29.88 2.10
N PHE A 63 12.05 30.08 2.56
CA PHE A 63 13.22 30.17 1.71
C PHE A 63 14.30 29.17 2.12
N TYR A 64 14.79 28.43 1.13
CA TYR A 64 15.95 27.54 1.26
C TYR A 64 17.03 27.95 0.26
N PHE A 65 18.30 27.99 0.68
CA PHE A 65 19.42 28.39 -0.18
C PHE A 65 19.55 27.57 -1.49
N LYS A 66 19.07 26.32 -1.48
CA LYS A 66 19.04 25.47 -2.69
C LYS A 66 18.10 26.02 -3.78
N MET A 67 17.08 26.80 -3.42
CA MET A 67 16.13 27.41 -4.36
C MET A 67 16.79 28.39 -5.34
N ILE A 68 17.98 28.92 -5.02
CA ILE A 68 18.75 29.77 -5.93
C ILE A 68 19.28 28.98 -7.14
N LYS A 69 19.66 27.71 -6.93
CA LYS A 69 20.28 26.86 -7.95
C LYS A 69 19.30 25.90 -8.62
N THR A 70 18.10 25.73 -8.05
CA THR A 70 17.11 24.77 -8.53
C THR A 70 16.06 25.48 -9.39
N GLN A 71 15.97 25.11 -10.67
CA GLN A 71 14.85 25.51 -11.52
C GLN A 71 13.63 24.63 -11.23
N ARG A 72 12.48 25.26 -10.93
CA ARG A 72 11.22 24.53 -10.73
C ARG A 72 10.60 24.21 -12.08
N HIS A 73 10.63 22.94 -12.48
CA HIS A 73 9.86 22.45 -13.62
C HIS A 73 8.41 22.23 -13.19
N VAL A 74 7.48 23.02 -13.72
CA VAL A 74 6.04 22.86 -13.45
C VAL A 74 5.50 21.79 -14.40
N ILE A 75 5.25 20.60 -13.88
CA ILE A 75 4.55 19.55 -14.62
C ILE A 75 3.05 19.86 -14.53
N ILE A 76 2.48 20.36 -15.63
CA ILE A 76 1.03 20.53 -15.75
C ILE A 76 0.49 19.19 -16.25
N ASP A 77 -0.09 18.39 -15.36
CA ASP A 77 -0.72 17.12 -15.70
C ASP A 77 -2.06 17.39 -16.42
N TYR A 78 -2.05 17.43 -17.75
CA TYR A 78 -3.25 17.63 -18.57
C TYR A 78 -4.16 16.40 -18.65
N SER A 79 -3.73 15.26 -18.11
CA SER A 79 -4.43 13.96 -18.17
C SER A 79 -5.69 13.86 -17.31
N ARG A 80 -5.96 14.84 -16.42
CA ARG A 80 -7.13 14.86 -15.51
C ARG A 80 -8.23 15.84 -15.91
N ARG A 81 -8.11 16.49 -17.07
CA ARG A 81 -9.11 17.42 -17.60
C ARG A 81 -9.90 16.72 -18.71
N LEU A 82 -10.71 15.72 -18.33
CA LEU A 82 -11.79 15.21 -19.18
C LEU A 82 -13.12 15.49 -18.46
N PRO A 83 -14.17 15.87 -19.22
CA PRO A 83 -15.44 16.39 -18.69
C PRO A 83 -16.21 15.36 -17.85
#